data_AF-A0A964LT46-F1
#
_entry.id   AF-A0A964LT46-F1
#
_cell.length_a   1.000
_cell.length_b   1.000
_cell.length_c   1.000
_cell.angle_alpha   90.00
_cell.angle_beta   90.00
_cell.angle_gamma   90.00
#
_symmetry.space_group_name_H-M   'P 1'
#
loop_
_entity.id
_entity.type
_entity.pdbx_description
1 polymer ?
#
loop_
_entity_poly.entity_id
_entity_poly.type
_entity_poly.pdbx_seq_one_letter_code
_entity_poly.pdbx_strand_id
1 'polypeptide(L)'
;MINFKLLTPGLLLMLVAGLMPSALAQSGNSIPYFQGSTLFIPRIDVEGYGSLQLALTLKDAANLTFSIENAVTADAAMTPGATFNLTSFALSIPVLKVGTEFYQAQLQLVPGDRYCQVKSPELLESVDEHI
;
A
#
# COMPACT_ATOMS: atom_id res chain seq x y z
N MET A 1 67.55 38.62 -0.78
CA MET A 1 66.30 38.97 -0.08
C MET A 1 65.17 38.20 -0.74
N ILE A 2 64.66 37.17 -0.07
CA ILE A 2 63.58 36.30 -0.58
C ILE A 2 62.29 36.79 0.08
N ASN A 3 61.36 37.34 -0.70
CA ASN A 3 60.04 37.74 -0.22
C ASN A 3 59.02 36.66 -0.64
N PHE A 4 58.66 35.81 0.31
CA PHE A 4 57.54 34.88 0.19
C PHE A 4 56.23 35.68 0.25
N LYS A 5 55.55 35.82 -0.89
CA LYS A 5 54.20 36.37 -0.93
C LYS A 5 53.16 35.25 -1.06
N LEU A 6 52.43 35.10 0.04
CA LEU A 6 51.03 34.72 0.19
C LEU A 6 50.53 33.46 -0.56
N LEU A 7 50.31 32.41 0.23
CA LEU A 7 49.32 31.38 -0.06
C LEU A 7 47.94 32.02 -0.28
N THR A 8 47.37 31.81 -1.46
CA THR A 8 45.96 32.09 -1.76
C THR A 8 45.09 30.99 -1.15
N PRO A 9 44.20 31.27 -0.19
CA PRO A 9 43.25 30.30 0.34
C PRO A 9 42.03 30.27 -0.60
N GLY A 10 42.23 29.82 -1.84
CA GLY A 10 41.23 29.94 -2.91
C GLY A 10 40.78 28.62 -3.54
N LEU A 11 41.23 27.47 -3.02
CA LEU A 11 41.04 26.17 -3.69
C LEU A 11 40.67 25.05 -2.72
N LEU A 12 39.80 25.32 -1.74
CA LEU A 12 39.28 24.30 -0.82
C LEU A 12 37.77 24.46 -0.59
N LEU A 13 37.01 24.65 -1.68
CA LEU A 13 35.57 24.89 -1.62
C LEU A 13 34.79 24.22 -2.76
N MET A 14 35.24 23.05 -3.23
CA MET A 14 34.59 22.32 -4.33
C MET A 14 34.46 20.79 -4.17
N LEU A 15 34.60 20.21 -2.97
CA LEU A 15 34.60 18.73 -2.87
C LEU A 15 33.75 18.10 -1.76
N VAL A 16 32.72 18.78 -1.23
CA VAL A 16 31.83 18.16 -0.23
C VAL A 16 30.34 18.50 -0.42
N ALA A 17 29.92 18.88 -1.62
CA ALA A 17 28.48 19.04 -1.90
C ALA A 17 27.88 17.72 -2.38
N GLY A 18 27.51 16.89 -1.40
CA GLY A 18 26.30 16.09 -1.48
C GLY A 18 26.30 14.92 -2.46
N LEU A 19 26.98 13.82 -2.07
CA LEU A 19 26.42 12.50 -2.28
C LEU A 19 25.09 12.44 -1.49
N MET A 20 24.03 13.03 -2.02
CA MET A 20 22.68 12.71 -1.58
C MET A 20 22.45 11.27 -2.06
N PRO A 21 22.34 10.28 -1.15
CA PRO A 21 21.85 8.99 -1.58
C PRO A 21 20.48 9.25 -2.20
N SER A 22 20.31 8.87 -3.46
CA SER A 22 19.00 8.77 -4.09
C SER A 22 18.19 7.90 -3.14
N ALA A 23 17.32 8.51 -2.34
CA ALA A 23 16.34 7.77 -1.58
C ALA A 23 15.61 6.94 -2.62
N LEU A 24 15.87 5.63 -2.63
CA LEU A 24 15.08 4.69 -3.38
C LEU A 24 13.67 4.95 -2.89
N ALA A 25 12.85 5.59 -3.72
CA ALA A 25 11.44 5.69 -3.48
C ALA A 25 10.98 4.24 -3.41
N GLN A 26 10.87 3.72 -2.20
CA GLN A 26 10.30 2.43 -1.91
C GLN A 26 8.81 2.64 -2.16
N SER A 27 8.42 2.68 -3.45
CA SER A 27 7.03 2.56 -3.82
C SER A 27 6.67 1.13 -3.44
N GLY A 28 6.17 0.95 -2.22
CA GLY A 28 5.33 -0.21 -1.93
C GLY A 28 4.38 -0.32 -3.12
N ASN A 29 4.40 -1.47 -3.80
CA ASN A 29 3.66 -1.61 -5.04
C ASN A 29 2.18 -1.32 -4.75
N SER A 30 1.68 -0.16 -5.18
CA SER A 30 0.30 0.27 -4.96
C SER A 30 -0.67 -0.34 -5.95
N ILE A 31 -0.17 -0.97 -7.01
CA ILE A 31 -0.99 -1.46 -8.11
C ILE A 31 -1.68 -2.76 -7.67
N PRO A 32 -3.02 -2.81 -7.67
CA PRO A 32 -3.77 -4.03 -7.42
C PRO A 32 -3.40 -5.14 -8.41
N TYR A 33 -3.31 -6.37 -7.90
CA TYR A 33 -2.85 -7.52 -8.68
C TYR A 33 -3.47 -8.83 -8.23
N PHE A 34 -3.51 -9.81 -9.13
CA PHE A 34 -3.87 -11.18 -8.77
C PHE A 34 -2.66 -12.01 -8.39
N GLN A 35 -2.80 -12.80 -7.34
CA GLN A 35 -1.94 -13.94 -7.03
C GLN A 35 -2.84 -15.15 -6.77
N GLY A 36 -2.83 -16.10 -7.71
CA GLY A 36 -3.80 -17.19 -7.73
C GLY A 36 -5.23 -16.67 -7.97
N SER A 37 -6.18 -17.12 -7.15
CA SER A 37 -7.57 -16.65 -7.16
C SER A 37 -7.83 -15.45 -6.26
N THR A 38 -6.80 -14.87 -5.64
CA THR A 38 -6.94 -13.73 -4.73
C THR A 38 -6.48 -12.44 -5.41
N LEU A 39 -7.36 -11.45 -5.40
CA LEU A 39 -7.10 -10.08 -5.78
C LEU A 39 -6.56 -9.32 -4.56
N PHE A 40 -5.31 -8.85 -4.66
CA PHE A 40 -4.66 -8.02 -3.67
C PHE A 40 -4.81 -6.55 -4.06
N ILE A 41 -5.30 -5.75 -3.11
CA ILE A 41 -5.47 -4.30 -3.27
C ILE A 41 -4.67 -3.64 -2.14
N PRO A 42 -3.43 -3.23 -2.40
CA PRO A 42 -2.49 -2.80 -1.36
C PRO A 42 -2.96 -1.59 -0.56
N ARG A 43 -3.67 -0.68 -1.20
CA ARG A 43 -4.33 0.45 -0.55
C ARG A 43 -5.60 0.84 -1.28
N ILE A 44 -6.71 0.83 -0.56
CA ILE A 44 -7.95 1.50 -0.93
C ILE A 44 -8.14 2.70 -0.03
N ASP A 45 -8.68 3.78 -0.58
CA ASP A 45 -9.24 4.85 0.24
C ASP A 45 -10.74 4.65 0.43
N VAL A 46 -11.17 4.70 1.68
CA VAL A 46 -12.57 4.63 2.09
C VAL A 46 -12.99 6.06 2.46
N GLU A 47 -13.90 6.60 1.67
CA GLU A 47 -14.35 7.99 1.79
C GLU A 47 -14.82 8.31 3.22
N GLY A 48 -14.07 9.14 3.95
CA GLY A 48 -14.39 9.55 5.32
C GLY A 48 -13.94 8.60 6.44
N TYR A 49 -13.28 7.47 6.14
CA TYR A 49 -12.92 6.45 7.15
C TYR A 49 -11.44 6.01 7.12
N GLY A 50 -10.64 6.50 6.17
CA GLY A 50 -9.21 6.21 6.07
C GLY A 50 -8.89 5.23 4.94
N SER A 51 -7.85 4.41 5.13
CA SER A 51 -7.34 3.54 4.06
C SER A 51 -7.17 2.09 4.52
N LEU A 52 -7.54 1.14 3.66
CA LEU A 52 -7.47 -0.29 3.94
C LEU A 52 -6.62 -1.03 2.90
N GLN A 53 -5.89 -2.05 3.32
CA GLN A 53 -5.35 -3.08 2.45
C GLN A 53 -6.37 -4.23 2.41
N LEU A 54 -6.76 -4.63 1.20
CA LEU A 54 -7.73 -5.71 0.99
C LEU A 54 -7.12 -6.90 0.27
N ALA A 55 -7.55 -8.09 0.67
CA ALA A 55 -7.39 -9.32 -0.10
C ALA A 55 -8.78 -9.90 -0.37
N LEU A 56 -9.11 -10.12 -1.65
CA LEU A 56 -10.41 -10.59 -2.11
C LEU A 56 -10.25 -11.93 -2.83
N THR A 57 -10.76 -13.01 -2.27
CA THR A 57 -10.74 -14.32 -2.94
C THR A 57 -11.91 -14.44 -3.92
N LEU A 58 -11.63 -14.78 -5.18
CA LEU A 58 -12.64 -15.14 -6.16
C LEU A 58 -13.35 -16.43 -5.73
N LYS A 59 -14.67 -16.35 -5.53
CA LYS A 59 -15.52 -17.50 -5.18
C LYS A 59 -16.21 -18.10 -6.39
N ASP A 60 -16.64 -17.25 -7.31
CA ASP A 60 -17.31 -17.66 -8.53
C ASP A 60 -16.72 -16.88 -9.71
N ALA A 61 -15.99 -17.59 -10.57
CA ALA A 61 -15.34 -16.98 -11.73
C ALA A 61 -16.34 -16.62 -12.85
N ALA A 62 -17.45 -17.36 -12.97
CA ALA A 62 -18.46 -17.11 -14.00
C ALA A 62 -19.27 -15.85 -13.68
N ASN A 63 -19.54 -15.63 -12.39
CA ASN A 63 -20.29 -14.47 -11.91
C ASN A 63 -19.40 -13.33 -11.36
N LEU A 64 -18.07 -13.53 -11.36
CA LEU A 64 -17.06 -12.60 -10.80
C LEU A 64 -17.36 -12.17 -9.36
N THR A 65 -17.75 -13.13 -8.53
CA THR A 65 -18.08 -12.89 -7.12
C THR A 65 -16.84 -13.09 -6.25
N PHE A 66 -16.57 -12.15 -5.36
CA PHE A 66 -15.43 -12.19 -4.45
C PHE A 66 -15.89 -12.21 -2.99
N SER A 67 -15.11 -12.85 -2.12
CA SER A 67 -15.21 -12.68 -0.67
C SER A 67 -13.99 -11.96 -0.14
N ILE A 68 -14.19 -11.15 0.89
CA ILE A 68 -13.10 -10.52 1.63
C ILE A 68 -12.38 -11.62 2.43
N GLU A 69 -11.12 -11.85 2.11
CA GLU A 69 -10.21 -12.76 2.82
C GLU A 69 -9.54 -12.02 3.98
N ASN A 70 -9.07 -10.80 3.72
CA ASN A 70 -8.43 -9.95 4.71
C ASN A 70 -8.74 -8.47 4.46
N ALA A 71 -8.85 -7.70 5.54
CA ALA A 71 -9.01 -6.25 5.53
C ALA A 71 -8.27 -5.66 6.73
N VAL A 72 -7.13 -5.01 6.47
CA VAL A 72 -6.29 -4.37 7.51
C VAL A 72 -6.04 -2.91 7.16
N THR A 73 -5.56 -2.13 8.13
CA THR A 73 -5.13 -0.75 7.87
C THR A 73 -4.02 -0.74 6.81
N ALA A 74 -4.16 0.10 5.79
CA ALA A 74 -3.12 0.27 4.77
C ALA A 74 -1.94 1.09 5.29
N ASP A 75 -0.76 0.87 4.71
CA ASP A 75 0.39 1.74 4.90
C ASP A 75 0.09 3.14 4.32
N ALA A 76 0.21 4.16 5.17
CA ALA A 76 -0.03 5.55 4.83
C ALA A 76 0.95 6.11 3.79
N ALA A 77 2.13 5.47 3.61
CA ALA A 77 3.12 5.87 2.61
C ALA A 77 2.77 5.41 1.19
N MET A 78 1.85 4.45 1.02
CA MET A 78 1.47 3.93 -0.29
C MET A 78 0.50 4.85 -1.01
N THR A 79 0.56 4.95 -2.34
CA THR A 79 -0.52 5.62 -3.08
C THR A 79 -1.78 4.72 -3.13
N PRO A 80 -2.99 5.27 -3.04
CA PRO A 80 -4.21 4.49 -3.22
C PRO A 80 -4.28 3.88 -4.62
N GLY A 81 -4.47 2.56 -4.69
CA GLY A 81 -4.66 1.81 -5.93
C GLY A 81 -6.12 1.61 -6.31
N ALA A 82 -7.04 1.90 -5.37
CA ALA A 82 -8.49 1.85 -5.60
C ALA A 82 -9.22 2.80 -4.64
N THR A 83 -10.48 3.08 -4.94
CA THR A 83 -11.35 3.91 -4.08
C THR A 83 -12.65 3.18 -3.83
N PHE A 84 -13.12 3.21 -2.59
CA PHE A 84 -14.41 2.67 -2.20
C PHE A 84 -15.40 3.78 -1.88
N ASN A 85 -16.51 3.82 -2.63
CA ASN A 85 -17.58 4.78 -2.43
C ASN A 85 -18.70 4.14 -1.59
N LEU A 86 -18.98 4.72 -0.43
CA LEU A 86 -19.95 4.18 0.54
C LEU A 86 -21.40 4.38 0.12
N THR A 87 -21.70 5.38 -0.70
CA THR A 87 -23.07 5.66 -1.17
C THR A 87 -23.51 4.65 -2.21
N SER A 88 -22.62 4.33 -3.15
CA SER A 88 -22.87 3.39 -4.25
C SER A 88 -22.44 1.98 -3.92
N PHE A 89 -21.67 1.74 -2.84
CA PHE A 89 -21.01 0.47 -2.54
C PHE A 89 -20.10 -0.04 -3.68
N ALA A 90 -19.55 0.89 -4.47
CA ALA A 90 -18.68 0.59 -5.59
C ALA A 90 -17.20 0.71 -5.19
N LEU A 91 -16.44 -0.35 -5.43
CA LEU A 91 -14.98 -0.37 -5.37
C LEU A 91 -14.44 -0.17 -6.79
N SER A 92 -13.78 0.97 -7.02
CA SER A 92 -13.24 1.35 -8.34
C SER A 92 -11.73 1.17 -8.38
N ILE A 93 -11.24 0.39 -9.34
CA ILE A 93 -9.82 0.07 -9.54
C ILE A 93 -9.40 0.60 -10.93
N PRO A 94 -8.74 1.77 -11.01
CA PRO A 94 -8.37 2.38 -12.29
C PRO A 94 -7.29 1.60 -13.05
N VAL A 95 -6.38 0.94 -12.33
CA VAL A 95 -5.31 0.14 -12.91
C VAL A 95 -5.20 -1.18 -12.14
N LEU A 96 -5.57 -2.27 -12.77
CA LEU A 96 -5.53 -3.64 -12.25
C LEU A 96 -4.59 -4.47 -13.11
N LYS A 97 -3.56 -5.06 -12.50
CA LYS A 97 -2.61 -5.93 -13.21
C LYS A 97 -3.07 -7.39 -13.19
N VAL A 98 -3.25 -7.98 -14.37
CA VAL A 98 -3.57 -9.41 -14.56
C VAL A 98 -2.50 -10.02 -15.45
N GLY A 99 -1.60 -10.81 -14.89
CA GLY A 99 -0.43 -11.30 -15.62
C GLY A 99 0.44 -10.15 -16.14
N THR A 100 0.53 -10.00 -17.46
CA THR A 100 1.26 -8.92 -18.15
C THR A 100 0.37 -7.78 -18.63
N GLU A 101 -0.94 -7.89 -18.43
CA GLU A 101 -1.94 -6.96 -18.95
C GLU A 101 -2.50 -6.05 -17.85
N PHE A 102 -3.07 -4.93 -18.26
CA PHE A 102 -3.63 -3.91 -17.37
C PHE A 102 -5.09 -3.63 -17.74
N TYR A 103 -5.94 -3.61 -16.73
CA TYR A 103 -7.39 -3.47 -16.86
C TYR A 103 -7.90 -2.36 -15.94
N GLN A 104 -9.08 -1.83 -16.26
CA GLN A 104 -9.89 -1.06 -15.33
C GLN A 104 -11.01 -1.98 -14.81
N ALA A 105 -11.26 -1.95 -13.51
CA ALA A 105 -12.31 -2.74 -12.89
C ALA A 105 -13.18 -1.90 -11.96
N GLN A 106 -14.46 -2.24 -11.89
CA GLN A 106 -15.39 -1.73 -10.89
C GLN A 106 -16.13 -2.91 -10.30
N LEU A 107 -16.05 -3.06 -8.98
CA LEU A 107 -16.68 -4.13 -8.23
C LEU A 107 -17.82 -3.51 -7.43
N GLN A 108 -19.04 -3.98 -7.65
CA GLN A 108 -20.21 -3.57 -6.90
C GLN A 108 -20.39 -4.53 -5.74
N LEU A 109 -20.22 -4.05 -4.50
CA LEU A 109 -20.56 -4.86 -3.33
C LEU A 109 -22.09 -4.92 -3.21
N VAL A 110 -22.62 -6.13 -3.06
CA VAL A 110 -24.04 -6.37 -2.79
C VAL A 110 -24.21 -6.46 -1.27
N PRO A 111 -25.02 -5.59 -0.64
CA PRO A 111 -25.27 -5.66 0.80
C PRO A 111 -25.88 -7.01 1.18
N GLY A 112 -25.16 -7.81 1.98
CA GLY A 112 -25.62 -9.15 2.40
C GLY A 112 -24.54 -10.23 2.35
N ASP A 113 -23.43 -9.99 1.63
CA ASP A 113 -22.27 -10.88 1.68
C ASP A 113 -21.66 -10.85 3.08
N ARG A 114 -21.67 -12.03 3.73
CA ARG A 114 -21.31 -12.18 5.15
C ARG A 114 -19.84 -11.87 5.38
N TYR A 115 -19.61 -10.84 6.18
CA TYR A 115 -18.33 -10.50 6.79
C TYR A 115 -17.91 -11.60 7.77
N CYS A 116 -16.90 -12.39 7.43
CA CYS A 116 -16.14 -13.13 8.43
C CYS A 116 -15.07 -12.19 8.98
N GLN A 117 -15.35 -11.49 10.08
CA GLN A 117 -14.28 -10.91 10.88
C GLN A 117 -13.43 -12.07 11.41
N VAL A 118 -12.27 -12.30 10.81
CA VAL A 118 -11.22 -13.04 11.50
C VAL A 118 -10.65 -12.04 12.52
N LYS A 119 -11.10 -12.17 13.77
CA LYS A 119 -10.48 -11.49 14.89
C LYS A 119 -9.00 -11.90 14.87
N SER A 120 -8.10 -10.96 14.63
CA SER A 120 -6.67 -11.20 14.82
C SER A 120 -6.47 -11.77 16.22
N PRO A 121 -5.67 -12.83 16.43
CA PRO A 121 -5.32 -13.24 17.77
C PRO A 121 -4.47 -12.10 18.36
N GLU A 122 -5.14 -11.23 19.11
CA GLU A 122 -4.50 -10.38 20.08
C GLU A 122 -3.69 -11.31 20.98
N LEU A 123 -2.38 -11.05 21.05
CA LEU A 123 -1.46 -11.76 21.90
C LEU A 123 -2.09 -11.85 23.29
N LEU A 124 -2.43 -13.06 23.72
CA LEU A 124 -2.74 -13.34 25.12
C LEU A 124 -1.45 -13.09 25.89
N GLU A 125 -1.23 -11.85 26.33
CA GLU A 125 -0.34 -11.60 27.45
C GLU A 125 -0.92 -12.41 28.61
N SER A 126 -0.22 -13.49 28.93
CA SER A 126 -0.45 -14.32 30.10
C SER A 126 -0.39 -13.44 31.34
N VAL A 127 -1.55 -13.09 31.89
CA VAL A 127 -1.63 -12.58 33.25
C VAL A 127 -1.43 -13.77 34.18
N ASP A 128 -0.24 -13.81 34.76
CA ASP A 128 0.21 -14.69 35.83
C ASP A 128 -0.80 -14.63 36.99
N GLU A 129 -1.54 -15.72 37.23
CA GLU A 129 -2.43 -15.87 38.38
C GLU A 129 -1.59 -16.26 39.59
N HIS A 130 -1.08 -15.25 40.29
CA HIS A 130 -0.61 -15.37 41.68
C HIS A 130 -1.55 -14.56 42.57
N ILE A 131 -2.44 -15.26 43.30
CA ILE A 131 -2.75 -15.14 44.74
C ILE A 131 -3.75 -16.23 45.11
#